data_AF-A0A6I9NTG9-F1
#
_entry.id   AF-A0A6I9NTG9-F1
#
_cell.length_a   1.000
_cell.length_b   1.000
_cell.length_c   1.000
_cell.angle_alpha   90.00
_cell.angle_beta   90.00
_cell.angle_gamma   90.00
#
_symmetry.space_group_name_H-M   'P 1'
#
loop_
_entity.id
_entity.type
_entity.pdbx_description
1 polymer ?
#
loop_
_entity_poly.entity_id
_entity_poly.type
_entity_poly.pdbx_seq_one_letter_code
_entity_poly.pdbx_strand_id
1 'polypeptide(L)'
;YDFTEVLRWFGERVDRIILLFDAHKLDISDEFSEAIRAFKGQDDKIRVVLNKADQVDTQQLMRVYGALMWSLGKVINTPEVVRVYLGSFWGKPLQNTENRRLFEAESQDLFKDIQSLPRNAALRKLNDLIKRARLAKVRQE
;
A
#
# COMPACT_ATOMS: atom_id res chain seq x y z
N TYR A 1 -17.79 14.86 5.65
CA TYR A 1 -18.07 13.46 6.03
C TYR A 1 -16.88 12.95 6.83
N ASP A 2 -17.05 11.95 7.69
CA ASP A 2 -15.92 11.38 8.42
C ASP A 2 -15.09 10.50 7.47
N PHE A 3 -13.93 11.01 7.06
CA PHE A 3 -13.05 10.34 6.10
C PHE A 3 -12.49 9.03 6.66
N THR A 4 -12.08 9.04 7.93
CA THR A 4 -11.47 7.91 8.63
C THR A 4 -12.45 6.75 8.80
N GLU A 5 -13.70 7.04 9.16
CA GLU A 5 -14.78 6.04 9.22
C GLU A 5 -15.05 5.40 7.85
N VAL A 6 -15.08 6.21 6.78
CA VAL A 6 -15.29 5.71 5.41
C VAL A 6 -14.13 4.80 5.00
N LEU A 7 -12.88 5.19 5.27
CA LEU A 7 -11.71 4.36 4.99
C LEU A 7 -11.76 3.04 5.75
N ARG A 8 -12.08 3.07 7.04
CA ARG A 8 -12.26 1.86 7.85
C ARG A 8 -13.32 0.94 7.25
N TRP A 9 -14.46 1.49 6.86
CA TRP A 9 -15.55 0.74 6.23
C TRP A 9 -15.10 0.04 4.95
N PHE A 10 -14.33 0.73 4.09
CA PHE A 10 -13.75 0.12 2.90
C PHE A 10 -12.71 -0.94 3.25
N GLY A 11 -11.78 -0.66 4.18
CA GLY A 11 -10.70 -1.59 4.56
C GLY A 11 -11.20 -2.96 5.02
N GLU A 12 -12.36 -3.02 5.67
CA GLU A 12 -13.00 -4.27 6.11
C GLU A 12 -13.67 -5.08 4.99
N ARG A 13 -13.81 -4.51 3.79
CA ARG A 13 -14.60 -5.07 2.67
C ARG A 13 -13.80 -5.24 1.40
N VAL A 14 -12.78 -4.41 1.19
CA VAL A 14 -11.92 -4.48 0.01
C VAL A 14 -10.93 -5.63 0.13
N ASP A 15 -10.51 -6.05 -1.05
CA ASP A 15 -9.55 -7.13 -1.21
C ASP A 15 -8.10 -6.66 -1.04
N ARG A 16 -7.82 -5.43 -1.46
CA ARG A 16 -6.49 -4.84 -1.57
C ARG A 16 -6.62 -3.33 -1.38
N ILE A 17 -5.67 -2.75 -0.66
CA ILE A 17 -5.57 -1.30 -0.42
C ILE A 17 -4.27 -0.83 -1.05
N ILE A 18 -4.35 0.08 -2.01
CA ILE A 18 -3.18 0.62 -2.71
C ILE A 18 -2.94 2.05 -2.21
N LEU A 19 -1.82 2.26 -1.54
CA LEU A 19 -1.35 3.59 -1.12
C LEU A 19 -0.36 4.12 -2.16
N LEU A 20 -0.66 5.26 -2.76
CA LEU A 20 0.17 5.87 -3.80
C LEU A 20 0.96 7.04 -3.24
N PHE A 21 2.27 7.02 -3.47
CA PHE A 21 3.19 8.12 -3.17
C PHE A 21 3.87 8.61 -4.43
N ASP A 22 4.22 9.88 -4.47
CA ASP A 22 4.96 10.48 -5.58
C ASP A 22 6.46 10.53 -5.23
N ALA A 23 7.31 9.93 -6.06
CA ALA A 23 8.75 9.92 -5.84
C ALA A 23 9.38 11.32 -5.90
N HIS A 24 8.76 12.26 -6.62
CA HIS A 24 9.25 13.62 -6.74
C HIS A 24 8.85 14.52 -5.56
N LYS A 25 7.72 14.19 -4.90
CA LYS A 25 7.14 14.98 -3.80
C LYS A 25 6.65 14.07 -2.68
N LEU A 26 7.59 13.31 -2.11
CA LEU A 26 7.27 12.48 -0.95
C LEU A 26 6.97 13.39 0.24
N ASP A 27 5.70 13.49 0.59
CA ASP A 27 5.22 14.11 1.82
C ASP A 27 4.13 13.22 2.42
N ILE A 28 4.24 12.96 3.71
CA ILE A 28 3.28 12.13 4.46
C ILE A 28 2.68 13.04 5.50
N SER A 29 1.53 13.62 5.16
CA SER A 29 0.82 14.52 6.04
C SER A 29 0.23 13.77 7.24
N ASP A 30 -0.14 14.53 8.26
CA ASP A 30 -0.82 13.98 9.44
C ASP A 30 -2.15 13.32 9.05
N GLU A 31 -2.90 13.90 8.11
CA GLU A 31 -4.15 13.31 7.61
C GLU A 31 -3.91 11.98 6.90
N PHE A 32 -2.81 11.86 6.16
CA PHE A 32 -2.44 10.59 5.52
C PHE A 32 -2.03 9.55 6.56
N SER A 33 -1.34 9.97 7.62
CA SER A 33 -0.99 9.10 8.74
C SER A 33 -2.25 8.60 9.48
N GLU A 34 -3.24 9.47 9.70
CA GLU A 34 -4.54 9.08 10.26
C GLU A 34 -5.30 8.12 9.34
N ALA A 35 -5.27 8.37 8.04
CA ALA A 35 -5.87 7.48 7.04
C ALA A 35 -5.26 6.08 7.07
N ILE A 36 -3.93 5.96 7.17
CA ILE A 36 -3.24 4.67 7.31
C ILE A 36 -3.66 3.99 8.62
N ARG A 37 -3.72 4.74 9.73
CA ARG A 37 -4.17 4.21 11.03
C ARG A 37 -5.63 3.72 11.00
N ALA A 38 -6.47 4.27 10.13
CA ALA A 38 -7.83 3.79 9.92
C ALA A 38 -7.88 2.33 9.43
N PHE A 39 -6.83 1.87 8.75
CA PHE A 39 -6.70 0.50 8.23
C PHE A 39 -6.06 -0.49 9.22
N LYS A 40 -5.85 -0.11 10.48
CA LYS A 40 -5.28 -0.99 11.51
C LYS A 40 -5.97 -2.36 11.53
N GLY A 41 -5.20 -3.44 11.46
CA GLY A 41 -5.70 -4.81 11.43
C GLY A 41 -6.06 -5.32 10.03
N GLN A 42 -5.89 -4.48 9.00
CA GLN A 42 -5.97 -4.82 7.58
C GLN A 42 -4.61 -4.64 6.89
N ASP A 43 -3.53 -4.66 7.66
CA ASP A 43 -2.16 -4.38 7.20
C ASP A 43 -1.73 -5.35 6.08
N ASP A 44 -2.20 -6.61 6.13
CA ASP A 44 -1.98 -7.64 5.11
C ASP A 44 -2.53 -7.27 3.72
N LYS A 45 -3.56 -6.42 3.69
CA LYS A 45 -4.20 -5.92 2.47
C LYS A 45 -3.47 -4.72 1.88
N ILE A 46 -2.55 -4.07 2.60
CA ILE A 46 -1.88 -2.85 2.14
C ILE A 46 -0.76 -3.20 1.15
N ARG A 47 -0.74 -2.47 0.04
CA ARG A 47 0.38 -2.40 -0.90
C ARG A 47 0.69 -0.94 -1.16
N VAL A 48 1.98 -0.63 -1.24
CA VAL A 48 2.43 0.73 -1.46
C VAL A 48 2.98 0.84 -2.86
N VAL A 49 2.72 1.95 -3.54
CA VAL A 49 3.24 2.26 -4.86
C VAL A 49 3.98 3.59 -4.77
N LEU A 50 5.28 3.58 -5.04
CA LEU A 50 6.07 4.79 -5.22
C LEU A 50 6.07 5.13 -6.72
N ASN A 51 5.12 5.98 -7.10
CA ASN A 51 4.83 6.38 -8.46
C ASN A 51 5.75 7.52 -8.92
N LYS A 52 5.81 7.74 -10.25
CA LYS A 52 6.67 8.74 -10.90
C LYS A 52 8.16 8.59 -10.56
N ALA A 53 8.59 7.38 -10.27
CA ALA A 53 9.98 7.07 -9.94
C ALA A 53 10.96 7.37 -11.09
N ASP A 54 10.46 7.53 -12.33
CA ASP A 54 11.24 7.93 -13.50
C ASP A 54 11.56 9.43 -13.55
N GLN A 55 10.99 10.25 -12.66
CA GLN A 55 11.23 11.70 -12.58
C GLN A 55 12.43 12.07 -11.69
N VAL A 56 13.07 11.08 -11.08
CA VAL A 56 14.21 11.24 -10.17
C VAL A 56 15.37 10.35 -10.63
N ASP A 57 16.59 10.70 -10.26
CA ASP A 57 17.75 9.84 -10.50
C ASP A 57 17.77 8.65 -9.53
N THR A 58 18.65 7.68 -9.81
CA THR A 58 18.76 6.46 -9.01
C THR A 58 19.12 6.74 -7.53
N GLN A 59 19.99 7.71 -7.24
CA GLN A 59 20.39 8.01 -5.86
C GLN A 59 19.25 8.68 -5.08
N GLN A 60 18.57 9.63 -5.70
CA GLN A 60 17.40 10.29 -5.14
C GLN A 60 16.28 9.28 -4.92
N LEU A 61 16.04 8.35 -5.86
CA LEU A 61 15.05 7.29 -5.69
C LEU A 61 15.33 6.45 -4.44
N MET A 62 16.58 6.05 -4.20
CA MET A 62 16.96 5.29 -2.99
C MET A 62 16.74 6.09 -1.71
N ARG A 63 17.03 7.40 -1.71
CA ARG A 63 16.79 8.28 -0.56
C ARG A 63 15.29 8.41 -0.27
N VAL A 64 14.49 8.63 -1.30
CA VAL A 64 13.02 8.75 -1.19
C VAL A 64 12.41 7.44 -0.72
N TYR A 65 12.86 6.31 -1.28
CA TYR A 65 12.43 4.99 -0.84
C TYR A 65 12.74 4.76 0.65
N GLY A 66 13.97 5.07 1.09
CA GLY A 66 14.35 4.95 2.49
C GLY A 66 13.50 5.83 3.42
N ALA A 67 13.26 7.08 3.03
CA ALA A 67 12.41 8.01 3.79
C ALA A 67 10.95 7.54 3.89
N LEU A 68 10.40 6.99 2.81
CA LEU A 68 9.07 6.39 2.78
C LEU A 68 8.99 5.19 3.74
N MET A 69 9.93 4.26 3.64
CA MET A 69 9.95 3.06 4.50
C MET A 69 10.07 3.42 5.98
N TRP A 70 10.93 4.37 6.32
CA TRP A 70 11.08 4.88 7.68
C TRP A 70 9.76 5.45 8.23
N SER A 71 9.08 6.25 7.41
CA SER A 71 7.83 6.89 7.81
C SER A 71 6.69 5.89 7.94
N LEU A 72 6.55 4.95 7.00
CA LEU A 72 5.57 3.86 7.08
C LEU A 72 5.80 2.98 8.32
N GLY A 73 7.05 2.68 8.66
CA GLY A 73 7.40 1.91 9.86
C GLY A 73 6.90 2.58 11.15
N LYS A 74 6.95 3.92 11.23
CA LYS A 74 6.40 4.68 12.36
C LYS A 74 4.86 4.64 12.43
N VAL A 75 4.18 4.52 11.29
CA VAL A 75 2.72 4.63 11.22
C VAL A 75 2.01 3.28 11.32
N ILE A 76 2.49 2.25 10.63
CA ILE A 76 1.82 0.94 10.52
C ILE A 76 2.05 0.07 11.76
N ASN A 77 3.09 0.34 12.56
CA ASN A 77 3.36 -0.31 13.86
C ASN A 77 3.21 -1.85 13.84
N THR A 78 3.70 -2.47 12.77
CA THR A 78 3.81 -3.93 12.61
C THR A 78 5.26 -4.28 12.31
N PRO A 79 5.79 -5.41 12.80
CA PRO A 79 7.14 -5.87 12.44
C PRO A 79 7.26 -6.28 10.97
N GLU A 80 6.13 -6.49 10.28
CA GLU A 80 6.10 -6.91 8.88
C GLU A 80 6.36 -5.73 7.93
N VAL A 81 7.28 -5.93 6.99
CA VAL A 81 7.62 -4.90 6.00
C VAL A 81 6.57 -4.89 4.89
N VAL A 82 5.94 -3.75 4.67
CA VAL A 82 4.97 -3.57 3.58
C VAL A 82 5.67 -3.61 2.22
N ARG A 83 5.10 -4.36 1.27
CA ARG A 83 5.59 -4.40 -0.12
C ARG A 83 5.33 -3.05 -0.80
N VAL A 84 6.41 -2.42 -1.24
CA VAL A 84 6.40 -1.21 -2.07
C VAL A 84 6.73 -1.57 -3.52
N TYR A 85 5.95 -1.09 -4.48
CA TYR A 85 6.20 -1.21 -5.90
C TYR A 85 6.74 0.10 -6.46
N LEU A 86 7.90 0.04 -7.13
CA LEU A 86 8.56 1.22 -7.71
C LEU A 86 8.22 1.36 -9.19
N GLY A 87 7.80 2.54 -9.64
CA GLY A 87 7.62 2.75 -11.08
C GLY A 87 6.91 4.02 -11.47
N SER A 88 6.53 4.09 -12.74
CA SER A 88 5.71 5.14 -13.31
C SER A 88 4.52 4.50 -14.02
N PHE A 89 3.37 4.53 -13.37
CA PHE A 89 2.19 3.74 -13.75
C PHE A 89 1.28 4.53 -14.70
N TRP A 90 1.80 4.85 -15.89
CA TRP A 90 1.07 5.57 -16.95
C TRP A 90 1.53 5.14 -18.35
N GLY A 91 0.76 5.51 -19.37
CA GLY A 91 1.05 5.14 -20.77
C GLY A 91 2.12 6.00 -21.47
N LYS A 92 2.80 6.90 -20.75
CA LYS A 92 3.82 7.79 -21.35
C LYS A 92 5.21 7.16 -21.31
N PRO A 93 6.13 7.56 -22.22
CA PRO A 93 7.53 7.16 -22.13
C PRO A 93 8.16 7.57 -20.80
N LEU A 94 9.07 6.75 -20.29
CA LEU A 94 9.86 7.06 -19.09
C LEU A 94 10.75 8.29 -19.34
N GLN A 95 10.81 9.21 -18.38
CA GLN A 95 11.74 10.35 -18.43
C GLN A 95 13.17 9.88 -18.19
N ASN A 96 13.40 9.11 -17.12
CA ASN A 96 14.66 8.43 -16.84
C ASN A 96 14.54 6.91 -17.11
N THR A 97 15.43 6.39 -17.96
CA THR A 97 15.44 4.98 -18.36
C THR A 97 16.47 4.12 -17.62
N GLU A 98 17.30 4.70 -16.75
CA GLU A 98 18.33 3.98 -15.98
C GLU A 98 17.76 2.75 -15.26
N ASN A 99 16.62 2.93 -14.60
CA ASN A 99 15.95 1.89 -13.81
C ASN A 99 14.81 1.20 -14.56
N ARG A 100 14.76 1.26 -15.90
CA ARG A 100 13.66 0.70 -16.70
C ARG A 100 13.33 -0.75 -16.34
N ARG A 101 14.34 -1.61 -16.27
CA ARG A 101 14.15 -3.03 -15.95
C ARG A 101 13.53 -3.24 -14.57
N LEU A 102 13.92 -2.43 -13.59
CA LEU A 102 13.34 -2.46 -12.25
C LEU A 102 11.86 -2.06 -12.31
N PHE A 103 11.54 -0.94 -12.95
CA PHE A 103 10.15 -0.46 -13.05
C PHE A 103 9.24 -1.44 -13.79
N GLU A 104 9.72 -2.07 -14.85
CA GLU A 104 8.97 -3.10 -15.58
C GLU A 104 8.73 -4.35 -14.72
N ALA A 105 9.74 -4.82 -13.99
CA ALA A 105 9.61 -5.97 -13.09
C ALA A 105 8.62 -5.68 -11.95
N GLU A 106 8.74 -4.53 -11.30
CA GLU A 106 7.85 -4.09 -10.21
C GLU A 106 6.40 -3.90 -10.70
N SER A 107 6.23 -3.37 -11.91
CA SER A 107 4.92 -3.25 -12.56
C SER A 107 4.30 -4.62 -12.80
N GLN A 108 5.06 -5.57 -13.38
CA GLN A 108 4.59 -6.94 -13.58
C GLN A 108 4.22 -7.62 -12.26
N ASP A 109 4.99 -7.41 -11.19
CA ASP A 109 4.69 -7.97 -9.88
C ASP A 109 3.41 -7.37 -9.26
N LEU A 110 3.17 -6.06 -9.42
CA LEU A 110 1.90 -5.45 -9.03
C LEU A 110 0.72 -6.02 -9.84
N PHE A 111 0.89 -6.18 -11.16
CA PHE A 111 -0.13 -6.78 -12.01
C PHE A 111 -0.45 -8.22 -11.58
N LYS A 112 0.56 -9.03 -11.28
CA LYS A 112 0.37 -10.41 -10.78
C LYS A 112 -0.36 -10.42 -9.44
N ASP A 113 0.01 -9.53 -8.51
CA ASP A 113 -0.67 -9.43 -7.20
C ASP A 113 -2.17 -9.12 -7.39
N ILE A 114 -2.50 -8.15 -8.24
CA ILE A 114 -3.90 -7.77 -8.54
C ILE A 114 -4.63 -8.91 -9.27
N GLN A 115 -4.01 -9.54 -10.27
CA GLN A 115 -4.61 -10.66 -11.00
C GLN A 115 -4.86 -11.89 -10.11
N SER A 116 -4.11 -12.03 -9.01
CA SER A 116 -4.30 -13.13 -8.06
C SER A 116 -5.52 -12.94 -7.14
N LEU A 117 -6.06 -11.73 -7.03
CA LEU A 117 -7.12 -11.40 -6.07
C LEU A 117 -8.38 -12.27 -6.21
N PRO A 118 -8.94 -12.52 -7.41
CA PRO A 118 -10.15 -13.33 -7.56
C PRO A 118 -9.95 -14.78 -7.11
N ARG A 119 -8.77 -15.37 -7.41
CA ARG A 119 -8.43 -16.75 -6.99
C ARG A 119 -8.35 -16.87 -5.47
N ASN A 120 -7.87 -15.82 -4.81
CA ASN A 120 -7.69 -15.77 -3.37
C ASN A 120 -8.90 -15.20 -2.61
N ALA A 121 -10.01 -14.89 -3.30
CA ALA A 121 -11.15 -14.20 -2.70
C ALA A 121 -11.85 -15.05 -1.62
N ALA A 122 -12.00 -16.36 -1.83
CA ALA A 122 -12.65 -17.25 -0.86
C ALA A 122 -11.88 -17.34 0.47
N LEU A 123 -10.56 -17.53 0.40
CA LEU A 123 -9.69 -17.57 1.59
C LEU A 123 -9.69 -16.22 2.33
N ARG A 124 -9.70 -15.10 1.60
CA ARG A 124 -9.72 -13.78 2.23
C ARG A 124 -11.06 -13.47 2.89
N LYS A 125 -12.19 -13.83 2.26
CA LYS A 125 -13.52 -13.75 2.91
C LYS A 125 -13.59 -14.58 4.19
N LEU A 126 -12.98 -15.77 4.21
CA LEU A 126 -12.89 -16.59 5.41
C LEU A 126 -12.07 -15.90 6.51
N ASN A 127 -10.90 -15.35 6.19
CA ASN A 127 -10.07 -14.62 7.15
C ASN A 127 -10.80 -13.39 7.73
N ASP A 128 -11.51 -12.63 6.89
CA ASP A 128 -12.30 -11.49 7.33
C ASP A 128 -13.44 -11.90 8.26
N LEU A 129 -14.11 -13.03 7.99
CA LEU A 129 -15.14 -13.60 8.86
C LEU A 129 -14.55 -13.99 10.23
N ILE A 130 -13.39 -14.63 10.26
CA ILE A 130 -12.68 -15.00 11.50
C ILE A 130 -12.32 -13.75 12.31
N LYS A 131 -11.77 -12.70 11.65
CA LYS A 131 -11.45 -11.43 12.31
C LYS A 131 -12.70 -10.80 12.95
N ARG A 132 -13.83 -10.76 12.22
CA ARG A 132 -15.10 -10.21 12.74
C ARG A 132 -15.66 -11.03 13.90
N ALA A 133 -15.62 -12.36 13.83
CA ALA A 133 -16.09 -13.23 14.91
C ALA A 133 -15.29 -13.01 16.21
N ARG A 134 -13.97 -12.84 16.12
CA ARG A 134 -13.11 -12.51 17.28
C ARG A 134 -13.49 -11.17 17.92
N LEU A 135 -13.71 -10.14 17.10
CA LEU A 135 -14.11 -8.81 17.60
C LEU A 135 -15.50 -8.83 18.27
N ALA A 136 -16.44 -9.62 17.74
CA ALA A 136 -17.77 -9.77 18.32
C ALA A 136 -17.72 -10.46 19.69
N LYS A 137 -16.88 -11.49 19.86
CA LYS A 137 -16.69 -12.17 21.16
C LYS A 137 -16.17 -11.22 22.25
N VAL A 138 -15.14 -10.42 21.94
CA VAL A 138 -14.55 -9.47 22.90
C VAL A 138 -15.54 -8.39 23.36
N ARG A 139 -16.59 -8.10 22.58
CA ARG A 139 -17.62 -7.13 22.97
C ARG A 139 -18.72 -7.70 23.88
N GLN A 140 -18.76 -9.02 24.08
CA GLN A 140 -19.74 -9.70 24.94
C GLN A 140 -19.21 -10.02 26.34
N GLU A 141 -17.90 -9.89 26.55
CA GLU A 141 -17.21 -9.99 27.85
C GLU A 141 -16.97 -8.58 28.41
#